data_AF-A0A3N0BY78-F1
#
_entry.id   AF-A0A3N0BY78-F1
#
_cell.length_a   1.000
_cell.length_b   1.000
_cell.length_c   1.000
_cell.angle_alpha   90.00
_cell.angle_beta   90.00
_cell.angle_gamma   90.00
#
_symmetry.space_group_name_H-M   'P 1'
#
loop_
_entity.id
_entity.type
_entity.pdbx_description
1 polymer ?
#
loop_
_entity_poly.entity_id
_entity_poly.type
_entity_poly.pdbx_seq_one_letter_code
_entity_poly.pdbx_strand_id
1 'polypeptide(L)'
;MKSKTKIIIVFLILSILPFISVAQNKTVDEEKNYKMIESLLKYYENKKYDTTQRDTVFKKFVYFDNILADTSKKKITGRIKFFDMIFPNIFRYVDSVGIRNLDLVPTRFFKSDTSFYKHFDIDGELNELLPFTLTFYDKRNSKQPIGCLLFEPKTHKLMAWSIIN
;
A
#
# COMPACT_ATOMS: atom_id res chain seq x y z
N MET A 1 1.56 -49.50 -36.66
CA MET A 1 0.88 -48.41 -35.92
C MET A 1 1.49 -48.22 -34.52
N LYS A 2 2.65 -47.55 -34.38
CA LYS A 2 3.29 -47.30 -33.05
C LYS A 2 4.09 -45.99 -33.03
N SER A 3 3.52 -44.88 -33.50
CA SER A 3 4.24 -43.59 -33.51
C SER A 3 3.37 -42.36 -33.21
N LYS A 4 2.04 -42.41 -33.37
CA LYS A 4 1.18 -41.23 -33.18
C LYS A 4 0.79 -40.93 -31.73
N THR A 5 0.89 -41.90 -30.81
CA THR A 5 0.47 -41.73 -29.40
C THR A 5 1.48 -40.96 -28.55
N LYS A 6 2.76 -40.89 -28.95
CA LYS A 6 3.81 -40.20 -28.17
C LYS A 6 3.77 -38.66 -28.32
N ILE A 7 3.21 -38.13 -29.42
CA ILE A 7 3.16 -36.68 -29.68
C ILE A 7 2.00 -36.00 -28.92
N ILE A 8 0.91 -36.73 -28.68
CA ILE A 8 -0.29 -36.19 -28.00
C ILE A 8 -0.02 -35.93 -26.50
N ILE A 9 0.84 -36.73 -25.86
CA ILE A 9 1.17 -36.57 -24.43
C ILE A 9 2.04 -35.32 -24.18
N VAL A 10 2.91 -34.93 -25.13
CA VAL A 10 3.76 -33.74 -25.00
C VAL A 10 2.94 -32.45 -25.14
N PHE A 11 1.93 -32.43 -25.99
CA PHE A 11 1.05 -31.25 -26.15
C PHE A 11 0.14 -31.04 -24.93
N LEU A 12 -0.25 -32.11 -24.23
CA LEU A 12 -1.11 -32.04 -23.06
C LEU A 12 -0.38 -31.51 -21.80
N ILE A 13 0.93 -31.75 -21.69
CA ILE A 13 1.76 -31.26 -20.56
C ILE A 13 2.04 -29.75 -20.70
N LEU A 14 2.14 -29.22 -21.93
CA LEU A 14 2.34 -27.79 -22.17
C LEU A 14 1.08 -26.93 -21.93
N SER A 15 -0.11 -27.53 -21.93
CA SER A 15 -1.37 -26.82 -21.61
C SER A 15 -1.65 -26.67 -20.12
N ILE A 16 -0.85 -27.26 -19.22
CA ILE A 16 -1.03 -27.20 -17.76
C ILE A 16 -0.10 -26.17 -17.09
N LEU A 17 0.46 -25.24 -17.84
CA LEU A 17 1.17 -24.07 -17.29
C LEU A 17 0.33 -22.77 -17.31
N PRO A 18 -0.91 -22.71 -16.79
CA PRO A 18 -1.41 -21.46 -16.25
C PRO A 18 -1.02 -21.39 -14.76
N PHE A 19 -0.48 -20.26 -14.34
CA PHE A 19 -0.15 -19.93 -12.94
C PHE A 19 1.15 -20.53 -12.38
N ILE A 20 2.29 -20.27 -13.02
CA ILE A 20 3.36 -19.71 -12.19
C ILE A 20 2.87 -18.31 -11.83
N SER A 21 2.09 -18.24 -10.75
CA SER A 21 1.97 -17.01 -9.98
C SER A 21 3.42 -16.63 -9.73
N VAL A 22 3.92 -15.62 -10.44
CA VAL A 22 5.16 -14.99 -10.01
C VAL A 22 4.77 -14.45 -8.64
N ALA A 23 5.07 -15.21 -7.59
CA ALA A 23 5.17 -14.71 -6.24
C ALA A 23 6.29 -13.67 -6.37
N GLN A 24 5.91 -12.47 -6.78
CA GLN A 24 6.84 -11.37 -6.96
C GLN A 24 7.30 -11.06 -5.55
N ASN A 25 8.48 -11.56 -5.20
CA ASN A 25 9.04 -11.41 -3.86
C ASN A 25 9.02 -9.92 -3.50
N LYS A 26 8.49 -9.62 -2.31
CA LYS A 26 8.54 -8.28 -1.74
C LYS A 26 9.98 -7.94 -1.42
N THR A 27 10.37 -6.68 -1.62
CA THR A 27 11.63 -6.17 -1.09
C THR A 27 11.58 -6.11 0.44
N VAL A 28 12.74 -5.95 1.07
CA VAL A 28 12.82 -5.80 2.53
C VAL A 28 12.01 -4.59 3.00
N ASP A 29 12.03 -3.49 2.26
CA ASP A 29 11.28 -2.28 2.63
C ASP A 29 9.78 -2.42 2.37
N GLU A 30 9.39 -3.06 1.26
CA GLU A 30 7.98 -3.41 0.99
C GLU A 30 7.39 -4.28 2.13
N GLU A 31 8.16 -5.25 2.63
CA GLU A 31 7.76 -6.11 3.73
C GLU A 31 7.61 -5.34 5.06
N LYS A 32 8.54 -4.41 5.36
CA LYS A 32 8.43 -3.56 6.56
C LYS A 32 7.24 -2.61 6.47
N ASN A 33 7.02 -1.99 5.31
CA ASN A 33 5.88 -1.11 5.07
C ASN A 33 4.56 -1.87 5.23
N TYR A 34 4.50 -3.11 4.74
CA TYR A 34 3.33 -3.98 4.90
C TYR A 34 3.04 -4.25 6.38
N LYS A 35 4.08 -4.65 7.15
CA LYS A 35 3.97 -4.88 8.60
C LYS A 35 3.56 -3.63 9.36
N MET A 36 4.01 -2.45 8.94
CA MET A 36 3.60 -1.18 9.54
C MET A 36 2.09 -0.96 9.42
N ILE A 37 1.53 -1.13 8.22
CA ILE A 37 0.09 -0.95 7.99
C ILE A 37 -0.72 -2.03 8.67
N GLU A 38 -0.29 -3.29 8.59
CA GLU A 38 -0.96 -4.37 9.31
C GLU A 38 -1.02 -4.09 10.81
N SER A 39 0.09 -3.61 11.39
CA SER A 39 0.15 -3.22 12.80
C SER A 39 -0.77 -2.05 13.12
N LEU A 40 -0.85 -1.05 12.24
CA LEU A 40 -1.76 0.09 12.39
C LEU A 40 -3.23 -0.35 12.34
N LEU A 41 -3.60 -1.16 11.34
CA LEU A 41 -4.96 -1.68 11.17
C LEU A 41 -5.36 -2.56 12.35
N LYS A 42 -4.48 -3.47 12.77
CA LYS A 42 -4.70 -4.31 13.96
C LYS A 42 -4.84 -3.49 15.23
N TYR A 43 -4.06 -2.42 15.38
CA TYR A 43 -4.20 -1.50 16.51
C TYR A 43 -5.62 -0.90 16.53
N TYR A 44 -6.21 -0.58 15.37
CA TYR A 44 -7.55 0.01 15.25
C TYR A 44 -8.72 -0.96 15.03
N GLU A 45 -8.48 -2.27 14.99
CA GLU A 45 -9.48 -3.30 14.65
C GLU A 45 -10.79 -3.22 15.47
N ASN A 46 -10.70 -2.75 16.72
CA ASN A 46 -11.86 -2.60 17.62
C ASN A 46 -11.89 -1.26 18.35
N LYS A 47 -11.27 -0.22 17.77
CA LYS A 47 -11.31 1.12 18.36
C LYS A 47 -11.38 2.20 17.30
N LYS A 48 -11.94 3.35 17.67
CA LYS A 48 -11.92 4.55 16.85
C LYS A 48 -10.74 5.43 17.24
N TYR A 49 -10.21 6.17 16.28
CA TYR A 49 -9.25 7.22 16.58
C TYR A 49 -9.92 8.35 17.36
N ASP A 50 -9.21 8.86 18.35
CA ASP A 50 -9.48 10.14 19.00
C ASP A 50 -8.15 10.85 19.30
N THR A 51 -8.21 12.15 19.59
CA THR A 51 -7.03 13.00 19.74
C THR A 51 -6.13 12.63 20.93
N THR A 52 -6.61 11.88 21.92
CA THR A 52 -5.78 11.41 23.04
C THR A 52 -4.77 10.35 22.61
N GLN A 53 -5.01 9.70 21.47
CA GLN A 53 -4.14 8.66 20.93
C GLN A 53 -3.02 9.22 20.05
N ARG A 54 -3.05 10.53 19.73
CA ARG A 54 -2.17 11.18 18.75
C ARG A 54 -0.69 10.88 18.96
N ASP A 55 -0.20 11.04 20.18
CA ASP A 55 1.21 10.81 20.49
C ASP A 55 1.61 9.36 20.27
N THR A 56 0.70 8.42 20.58
CA THR A 56 0.92 7.00 20.30
C THR A 56 0.94 6.74 18.79
N VAL A 57 0.06 7.37 18.04
CA VAL A 57 -0.01 7.26 16.57
C VAL A 57 1.28 7.76 15.93
N PHE A 58 1.75 8.96 16.28
CA PHE A 58 3.01 9.50 15.77
C PHE A 58 4.23 8.67 16.21
N LYS A 59 4.23 8.21 17.46
CA LYS A 59 5.33 7.40 17.98
C LYS A 59 5.44 6.05 17.28
N LYS A 60 4.33 5.40 16.96
CA LYS A 60 4.33 4.01 16.48
C LYS A 60 4.10 3.84 14.98
N PHE A 61 3.23 4.65 14.38
CA PHE A 61 2.65 4.33 13.08
C PHE A 61 2.86 5.41 12.01
N VAL A 62 2.78 6.68 12.41
CA VAL A 62 2.80 7.82 11.47
C VAL A 62 4.06 8.63 11.64
N TYR A 63 4.74 8.93 10.55
CA TYR A 63 5.87 9.85 10.55
C TYR A 63 5.36 11.28 10.59
N PHE A 64 5.56 11.97 11.71
CA PHE A 64 5.16 13.37 11.87
C PHE A 64 6.29 14.25 12.45
N ASP A 65 7.48 13.66 12.65
CA ASP A 65 8.61 14.32 13.33
C ASP A 65 9.09 15.56 12.57
N ASN A 66 9.07 15.52 11.24
CA ASN A 66 9.37 16.68 10.39
C ASN A 66 8.44 17.87 10.64
N ILE A 67 7.17 17.61 10.99
CA ILE A 67 6.20 18.64 11.30
C ILE A 67 6.42 19.16 12.71
N LEU A 68 6.66 18.25 13.66
CA LEU A 68 6.89 18.60 15.07
C LEU A 68 8.20 19.38 15.28
N ALA A 69 9.17 19.23 14.38
CA ALA A 69 10.43 19.98 14.38
C ALA A 69 10.35 21.37 13.72
N ASP A 70 9.18 21.82 13.24
CA ASP A 70 9.03 23.16 12.64
C ASP A 70 9.26 24.27 13.69
N THR A 71 9.89 25.36 13.30
CA THR A 71 10.15 26.48 14.22
C THR A 71 8.90 27.29 14.55
N SER A 72 7.87 27.24 13.70
CA SER A 72 6.62 27.98 13.85
C SER A 72 5.58 27.17 14.61
N LYS A 73 5.35 27.54 15.89
CA LYS A 73 4.27 26.97 16.71
C LYS A 73 2.90 27.03 16.02
N LYS A 74 2.59 28.12 15.32
CA LYS A 74 1.33 28.27 14.57
C LYS A 74 1.19 27.22 13.46
N LYS A 75 2.27 26.93 12.71
CA LYS A 75 2.26 25.90 11.66
C LYS A 75 2.09 24.51 12.27
N ILE A 76 2.80 24.21 13.36
CA ILE A 76 2.68 22.94 14.08
C ILE A 76 1.21 22.71 14.49
N THR A 77 0.62 23.65 15.22
CA THR A 77 -0.77 23.52 15.69
C THR A 77 -1.75 23.36 14.53
N GLY A 78 -1.59 24.13 13.44
CA GLY A 78 -2.44 24.01 12.26
C GLY A 78 -2.35 22.63 11.61
N ARG A 79 -1.15 22.08 11.47
CA ARG A 79 -0.92 20.77 10.85
C ARG A 79 -1.36 19.61 11.74
N ILE A 80 -1.22 19.73 13.07
CA ILE A 80 -1.78 18.76 14.02
C ILE A 80 -3.30 18.73 13.89
N LYS A 81 -3.96 19.90 13.90
CA LYS A 81 -5.42 19.97 13.74
C LYS A 81 -5.88 19.37 12.41
N PHE A 82 -5.13 19.64 11.33
CA PHE A 82 -5.41 19.04 10.04
C PHE A 82 -5.25 17.52 10.08
N PHE A 83 -4.16 17.01 10.66
CA PHE A 83 -3.95 15.57 10.85
C PHE A 83 -5.11 14.91 11.58
N ASP A 84 -5.53 15.46 12.73
CA ASP A 84 -6.63 14.91 13.52
C ASP A 84 -7.94 14.81 12.74
N MET A 85 -8.16 15.73 11.78
CA MET A 85 -9.33 15.74 10.92
C MET A 85 -9.26 14.69 9.80
N ILE A 86 -8.07 14.46 9.22
CA ILE A 86 -7.92 13.59 8.05
C ILE A 86 -7.58 12.14 8.39
N PHE A 87 -6.83 11.90 9.47
CA PHE A 87 -6.30 10.58 9.81
C PHE A 87 -7.40 9.52 9.97
N PRO A 88 -8.56 9.79 10.59
CA PRO A 88 -9.64 8.80 10.68
C PRO A 88 -10.12 8.27 9.32
N ASN A 89 -10.00 9.07 8.26
CA ASN A 89 -10.51 8.70 6.93
C ASN A 89 -9.73 7.54 6.29
N ILE A 90 -8.52 7.23 6.77
CA ILE A 90 -7.78 6.06 6.30
C ILE A 90 -8.54 4.76 6.62
N PHE A 91 -9.29 4.72 7.72
CA PHE A 91 -10.08 3.57 8.15
C PHE A 91 -11.42 3.46 7.40
N ARG A 92 -11.94 4.57 6.85
CA ARG A 92 -13.22 4.58 6.12
C ARG A 92 -13.24 3.61 4.93
N TYR A 93 -12.09 3.33 4.30
CA TYR A 93 -12.01 2.34 3.21
C TYR A 93 -12.05 0.91 3.70
N VAL A 94 -11.41 0.65 4.84
CA VAL A 94 -11.57 -0.61 5.57
C VAL A 94 -13.05 -0.84 5.88
N ASP A 95 -13.76 0.21 6.27
CA ASP A 95 -15.20 0.15 6.56
C ASP A 95 -16.08 -0.04 5.30
N SER A 96 -15.75 0.64 4.19
CA SER A 96 -16.57 0.60 2.96
C SER A 96 -16.35 -0.62 2.06
N VAL A 97 -15.10 -1.03 1.87
CA VAL A 97 -14.72 -2.22 1.07
C VAL A 97 -14.83 -3.48 1.93
N GLY A 98 -14.61 -3.33 3.24
CA GLY A 98 -14.47 -4.43 4.19
C GLY A 98 -13.02 -4.91 4.24
N ILE A 99 -12.47 -5.08 5.44
CA ILE A 99 -11.08 -5.50 5.66
C ILE A 99 -10.70 -6.81 4.92
N ARG A 100 -11.68 -7.70 4.70
CA ARG A 100 -11.47 -8.96 3.97
C ARG A 100 -11.26 -8.76 2.47
N ASN A 101 -11.89 -7.73 1.90
CA ASN A 101 -11.86 -7.43 0.46
C ASN A 101 -10.80 -6.39 0.12
N LEU A 102 -10.34 -5.59 1.08
CA LEU A 102 -9.21 -4.70 0.90
C LEU A 102 -7.91 -5.51 0.88
N ASP A 103 -7.02 -5.21 -0.07
CA ASP A 103 -5.69 -5.79 -0.14
C ASP A 103 -4.64 -4.70 -0.38
N LEU A 104 -3.38 -5.01 -0.07
CA LEU A 104 -2.24 -4.12 -0.24
C LEU A 104 -1.09 -4.84 -0.94
N VAL A 105 -0.57 -4.22 -2.00
CA VAL A 105 0.58 -4.73 -2.75
C VAL A 105 1.58 -3.60 -3.06
N PRO A 106 2.84 -3.93 -3.36
CA PRO A 106 3.78 -2.95 -3.88
C PRO A 106 3.23 -2.21 -5.10
N THR A 107 3.37 -0.89 -5.13
CA THR A 107 2.84 -0.03 -6.21
C THR A 107 3.32 -0.44 -7.60
N ARG A 108 4.54 -1.01 -7.71
CA ARG A 108 5.09 -1.55 -8.97
C ARG A 108 4.25 -2.67 -9.60
N PHE A 109 3.33 -3.29 -8.87
CA PHE A 109 2.42 -4.29 -9.43
C PHE A 109 1.35 -3.67 -10.33
N PHE A 110 1.12 -2.36 -10.22
CA PHE A 110 0.20 -1.60 -11.06
C PHE A 110 0.86 -0.98 -12.30
N LYS A 111 2.07 -1.41 -12.67
CA LYS A 111 2.77 -0.90 -13.86
C LYS A 111 1.99 -1.00 -15.18
N SER A 112 1.00 -1.90 -15.26
CA SER A 112 0.12 -2.02 -16.43
C SER A 112 -0.94 -0.93 -16.51
N ASP A 113 -1.28 -0.29 -15.39
CA ASP A 113 -2.13 0.91 -15.37
C ASP A 113 -1.24 2.13 -15.61
N THR A 114 -1.05 2.48 -16.87
CA THR A 114 -0.16 3.58 -17.27
C THR A 114 -0.62 4.94 -16.74
N SER A 115 -1.93 5.14 -16.53
CA SER A 115 -2.45 6.42 -16.03
C SER A 115 -2.05 6.64 -14.58
N PHE A 116 -2.16 5.59 -13.75
CA PHE A 116 -1.72 5.62 -12.37
C PHE A 116 -0.20 5.57 -12.25
N TYR A 117 0.45 4.67 -12.99
CA TYR A 117 1.84 4.33 -12.77
C TYR A 117 2.84 5.31 -13.38
N LYS A 118 2.44 6.16 -14.34
CA LYS A 118 3.33 7.16 -14.97
C LYS A 118 4.11 8.02 -13.97
N HIS A 119 3.54 8.29 -12.81
CA HIS A 119 4.16 9.09 -11.76
C HIS A 119 5.34 8.37 -11.07
N PHE A 120 5.36 7.04 -11.12
CA PHE A 120 6.39 6.19 -10.52
C PHE A 120 7.33 5.57 -11.55
N ASP A 121 7.08 5.78 -12.83
CA ASP A 121 7.96 5.29 -13.91
C ASP A 121 9.31 6.02 -13.89
N ILE A 122 10.28 5.58 -14.69
CA ILE A 122 11.66 6.11 -14.68
C ILE A 122 11.74 7.63 -14.87
N ASP A 123 10.82 8.20 -15.66
CA ASP A 123 10.72 9.63 -15.92
C ASP A 123 9.71 10.33 -14.98
N GLY A 124 9.10 9.59 -14.06
CA GLY A 124 8.06 10.06 -13.14
C GLY A 124 8.64 10.73 -11.89
N GLU A 125 7.91 11.73 -11.37
CA GLU A 125 8.35 12.54 -10.25
C GLU A 125 8.43 11.79 -8.90
N LEU A 126 7.83 10.60 -8.84
CA LEU A 126 7.80 9.73 -7.65
C LEU A 126 8.62 8.45 -7.83
N ASN A 127 9.45 8.33 -8.88
CA ASN A 127 10.22 7.12 -9.16
C ASN A 127 11.04 6.64 -7.96
N GLU A 128 11.77 7.55 -7.33
CA GLU A 128 12.62 7.26 -6.16
C GLU A 128 11.82 6.79 -4.94
N LEU A 129 10.53 7.13 -4.89
CA LEU A 129 9.64 6.77 -3.79
C LEU A 129 8.96 5.41 -4.01
N LEU A 130 9.04 4.84 -5.22
CA LEU A 130 8.39 3.59 -5.58
C LEU A 130 8.63 2.45 -4.56
N PRO A 131 9.86 2.20 -4.07
CA PRO A 131 10.11 1.14 -3.07
C PRO A 131 9.40 1.37 -1.73
N PHE A 132 9.04 2.62 -1.44
CA PHE A 132 8.41 3.05 -0.20
C PHE A 132 6.92 3.32 -0.37
N THR A 133 6.30 2.70 -1.36
CA THR A 133 4.86 2.84 -1.59
C THR A 133 4.14 1.50 -1.63
N LEU A 134 2.96 1.48 -1.04
CA LEU A 134 2.01 0.39 -1.18
C LEU A 134 0.73 0.93 -1.79
N THR A 135 0.15 0.19 -2.70
CA THR A 135 -1.14 0.50 -3.32
C THR A 135 -2.19 -0.46 -2.78
N PHE A 136 -3.32 0.09 -2.34
CA PHE A 136 -4.46 -0.71 -1.90
C PHE A 136 -5.55 -0.77 -2.97
N TYR A 137 -6.22 -1.92 -3.04
CA TYR A 137 -7.27 -2.20 -4.01
C TYR A 137 -8.35 -3.11 -3.41
N ASP A 138 -9.49 -3.19 -4.08
CA ASP A 138 -10.55 -4.13 -3.76
C ASP A 138 -10.28 -5.44 -4.50
N LYS A 139 -10.17 -6.56 -3.80
CA LYS A 139 -9.93 -7.89 -4.38
C LYS A 139 -10.97 -8.28 -5.44
N ARG A 140 -12.19 -7.73 -5.35
CA ARG A 140 -13.27 -7.93 -6.35
C ARG A 140 -12.96 -7.21 -7.67
N ASN A 141 -12.13 -6.19 -7.64
CA ASN A 141 -11.62 -5.45 -8.81
C ASN A 141 -10.11 -5.16 -8.67
N SER A 142 -9.30 -6.22 -8.71
CA SER A 142 -7.86 -6.14 -8.40
C SER A 142 -6.99 -5.38 -9.39
N LYS A 143 -7.55 -4.98 -10.53
CA LYS A 143 -6.83 -4.23 -11.58
C LYS A 143 -6.85 -2.73 -11.34
N GLN A 144 -7.72 -2.23 -10.47
CA GLN A 144 -7.90 -0.81 -10.25
C GLN A 144 -7.34 -0.39 -8.88
N PRO A 145 -6.34 0.50 -8.84
CA PRO A 145 -5.86 1.04 -7.59
C PRO A 145 -6.93 1.95 -6.97
N ILE A 146 -7.14 1.83 -5.66
CA ILE A 146 -8.08 2.68 -4.91
C ILE A 146 -7.32 3.78 -4.15
N GLY A 147 -6.06 3.52 -3.82
CA GLY A 147 -5.21 4.54 -3.23
C GLY A 147 -3.80 4.05 -2.99
N CYS A 148 -2.96 4.99 -2.57
CA CYS A 148 -1.54 4.79 -2.39
C CYS A 148 -1.11 5.28 -1.01
N LEU A 149 -0.22 4.53 -0.38
CA LEU A 149 0.40 4.80 0.90
C LEU A 149 1.87 5.06 0.66
N LEU A 150 2.40 6.13 1.25
CA LEU A 150 3.80 6.49 1.22
C LEU A 150 4.41 6.34 2.61
N PHE A 151 5.56 5.69 2.69
CA PHE A 151 6.27 5.42 3.94
C PHE A 151 7.57 6.22 4.00
N GLU A 152 7.94 6.67 5.19
CA GLU A 152 9.22 7.33 5.40
C GLU A 152 10.35 6.27 5.33
N PRO A 153 11.37 6.43 4.46
CA PRO A 153 12.35 5.37 4.18
C PRO A 153 13.11 4.81 5.37
N LYS A 154 13.39 5.61 6.41
CA LYS A 154 14.21 5.16 7.54
C LYS A 154 13.41 4.43 8.60
N THR A 155 12.20 4.90 8.88
CA THR A 155 11.36 4.42 9.97
C THR A 155 10.25 3.49 9.50
N HIS A 156 9.96 3.47 8.20
CA HIS A 156 8.85 2.77 7.58
C HIS A 156 7.48 3.17 8.14
N LYS A 157 7.40 4.29 8.87
CA LYS A 157 6.14 4.84 9.34
C LYS A 157 5.39 5.47 8.17
N LEU A 158 4.07 5.41 8.24
CA LEU A 158 3.19 6.03 7.25
C LEU A 158 3.44 7.54 7.25
N MET A 159 3.86 8.08 6.11
CA MET A 159 4.17 9.49 5.92
C MET A 159 3.01 10.22 5.24
N ALA A 160 2.40 9.60 4.25
CA ALA A 160 1.25 10.14 3.54
C ALA A 160 0.35 9.01 3.02
N TRP A 161 -0.93 9.33 2.79
CA TRP A 161 -1.87 8.45 2.12
C TRP A 161 -2.73 9.27 1.18
N SER A 162 -3.05 8.70 0.03
CA SER A 162 -3.95 9.29 -0.95
C SER A 162 -4.98 8.28 -1.39
N ILE A 163 -6.15 8.80 -1.74
CA ILE A 163 -7.26 8.07 -2.31
C ILE A 163 -7.35 8.51 -3.77
N ILE A 164 -7.43 7.52 -4.66
CA ILE A 164 -7.59 7.71 -6.09
C ILE A 164 -9.08 7.49 -6.35
N ASN A 165 -9.80 8.60 -6.59
CA ASN A 165 -11.24 8.61 -6.82
C ASN A 165 -11.53 8.48 -8.31
#